data_AF-A0A7Y2MMR9-F1
#
_entry.id   AF-A0A7Y2MMR9-F1
#
_cell.length_a   1.000
_cell.length_b   1.000
_cell.length_c   1.000
_cell.angle_alpha   90.00
_cell.angle_beta   90.00
_cell.angle_gamma   90.00
#
_symmetry.space_group_name_H-M   'P 1'
#
loop_
_entity.id
_entity.type
_entity.pdbx_description
1 polymer ?
#
loop_
_entity_poly.entity_id
_entity_poly.type
_entity_poly.pdbx_seq_one_letter_code
_entity_poly.pdbx_strand_id
1 'polypeptide(L)' 'MNLQSVKQRYGIVGRSEKFDHALKTALRVASTDLTVLIQGESGVGKEVISKIIHEYSSRKHNQFIAINTGAIPA' A
#
# COMPACT_ATOMS: atom_id res chain seq x y z
N MET A 1 8.56 0.92 -14.52
CA MET A 1 8.68 1.17 -13.06
C MET A 1 9.48 0.03 -12.44
N ASN A 2 10.58 0.31 -11.74
CA ASN A 2 11.41 -0.74 -11.14
C ASN A 2 10.83 -1.16 -9.78
N LEU A 3 10.43 -2.43 -9.64
CA LEU A 3 9.85 -2.92 -8.38
C LEU A 3 10.87 -2.92 -7.23
N GLN A 4 12.15 -3.10 -7.53
CA GLN A 4 13.22 -3.09 -6.52
C GLN A 4 13.40 -1.71 -5.89
N SER A 5 13.29 -0.63 -6.67
CA SER A 5 13.38 0.72 -6.11
C SER A 5 12.19 1.05 -5.21
N VAL A 6 11.00 0.54 -5.54
CA VAL A 6 9.83 0.64 -4.66
C VAL A 6 10.11 -0.11 -3.36
N LYS A 7 10.55 -1.37 -3.43
CA LYS A 7 10.87 -2.15 -2.23
C LYS A 7 11.88 -1.45 -1.32
N GLN A 8 12.97 -0.93 -1.90
CA GLN A 8 14.00 -0.21 -1.16
C GLN A 8 13.46 1.06 -0.49
N ARG A 9 12.63 1.85 -1.19
CA ARG A 9 12.05 3.09 -0.66
C ARG A 9 11.18 2.86 0.58
N TYR A 10 10.47 1.73 0.65
CA TYR A 10 9.56 1.40 1.76
C TYR A 10 10.13 0.36 2.74
N GLY A 11 11.43 0.07 2.67
CA GLY A 11 12.08 -0.90 3.56
C GLY A 11 11.53 -2.33 3.44
N ILE A 12 10.97 -2.67 2.28
CA ILE A 12 10.40 -4.00 2.03
C ILE A 12 11.52 -4.97 1.72
N VAL A 13 11.60 -6.05 2.50
CA VAL A 13 12.55 -7.15 2.31
C VAL A 13 11.78 -8.39 1.87
N GLY A 14 12.24 -9.02 0.78
CA GLY A 14 11.69 -10.31 0.33
C GLY A 14 11.65 -10.49 -1.19
N ARG A 15 11.50 -11.76 -1.59
CA ARG A 15 11.50 -12.21 -3.00
C ARG A 15 10.23 -13.01 -3.37
N SER A 16 9.17 -12.89 -2.57
CA SER A 16 7.91 -13.61 -2.81
C SER A 16 7.21 -13.09 -4.06
N GLU A 17 6.96 -13.96 -5.03
CA GLU A 17 6.26 -13.59 -6.26
C GLU A 17 4.82 -13.13 -6.00
N LYS A 18 4.13 -13.75 -5.03
CA LYS A 18 2.77 -13.35 -4.62
C LYS A 18 2.76 -11.94 -4.05
N PHE A 19 3.77 -11.61 -3.25
CA PHE A 19 3.91 -10.26 -2.70
C PHE A 19 4.25 -9.24 -3.80
N ASP A 20 5.12 -9.61 -4.75
CA ASP A 20 5.46 -8.78 -5.88
C ASP A 20 4.24 -8.51 -6.78
N HIS A 21 3.36 -9.49 -6.94
CA HIS A 21 2.08 -9.32 -7.63
C HIS A 21 1.15 -8.35 -6.89
N ALA A 22 1.06 -8.44 -5.56
CA ALA A 22 0.28 -7.51 -4.75
C ALA A 22 0.81 -6.07 -4.87
N LEU A 23 2.13 -5.86 -4.82
CA LEU A 23 2.76 -4.56 -5.04
C LEU A 23 2.48 -4.01 -6.45
N LYS A 24 2.61 -4.84 -7.49
CA LYS A 24 2.28 -4.43 -8.86
C LYS A 24 0.81 -3.99 -8.98
N THR A 25 -0.10 -4.72 -8.33
CA THR A 25 -1.52 -4.37 -8.27
C THR A 25 -1.72 -3.03 -7.56
N ALA A 26 -1.07 -2.83 -6.41
CA ALA A 26 -1.11 -1.56 -5.66
C ALA A 26 -0.64 -0.37 -6.52
N LEU A 27 0.48 -0.51 -7.25
CA LEU A 27 0.98 0.52 -8.15
C LEU A 27 0.04 0.79 -9.33
N ARG A 28 -0.66 -0.22 -9.83
CA ARG A 28 -1.64 -0.08 -10.91
C ARG A 28 -2.89 0.68 -10.46
N VAL A 29 -3.42 0.36 -9.29
CA VAL A 29 -4.64 1.01 -8.78
C VAL A 29 -4.36 2.43 -8.27
N ALA A 30 -3.11 2.74 -7.88
CA ALA A 30 -2.71 4.06 -7.41
C ALA A 30 -3.04 5.19 -8.40
N SER A 31 -2.94 4.95 -9.72
CA SER A 31 -3.27 5.94 -10.75
C SER A 31 -4.76 6.15 -10.99
N THR A 32 -5.64 5.51 -10.22
CA THR A 32 -7.10 5.54 -10.41
C THR A 32 -7.82 6.22 -9.24
N ASP A 33 -9.09 6.56 -9.44
CA ASP A 33 -9.97 7.10 -8.39
C ASP A 33 -10.83 6.00 -7.72
N LEU A 34 -10.42 4.73 -7.85
CA LEU A 34 -11.18 3.61 -7.30
C LEU A 34 -10.94 3.45 -5.79
N THR A 35 -11.98 3.06 -5.06
CA THR A 35 -11.85 2.56 -3.69
C THR A 35 -11.09 1.23 -3.69
N VAL A 36 -10.08 1.10 -2.83
CA VAL A 36 -9.25 -0.11 -2.73
C VAL A 36 -9.49 -0.83 -1.40
N LEU A 37 -9.82 -2.12 -1.46
CA LEU A 37 -9.87 -3.00 -0.30
C LEU A 37 -8.56 -3.80 -0.22
N ILE A 38 -7.82 -3.67 0.89
CA ILE A 38 -6.58 -4.42 1.14
C ILE A 38 -6.89 -5.55 2.12
N GLN A 39 -6.74 -6.81 1.67
CA GLN A 39 -6.99 -7.99 2.49
C GLN A 39 -5.69 -8.71 2.86
N GLY A 40 -5.72 -9.39 4.02
CA GLY A 40 -4.60 -10.16 4.55
C GLY A 40 -4.65 -10.27 6.07
N GLU A 41 -3.89 -11.20 6.63
CA GLU A 41 -3.80 -11.45 8.07
C GLU A 41 -3.22 -10.26 8.85
N SER A 42 -3.33 -10.29 10.18
CA SER A 42 -2.69 -9.29 11.02
C SER A 42 -1.16 -9.33 10.87
N GLY A 43 -0.50 -8.17 10.88
CA GLY A 43 0.97 -8.09 10.79
C GLY A 43 1.60 -8.26 9.40
N VAL A 44 0.84 -8.56 8.34
CA VAL A 44 1.41 -8.78 6.98
C VAL A 44 1.82 -7.52 6.21
N GLY A 45 1.79 -6.34 6.84
CA GLY A 45 2.23 -5.09 6.23
C GLY A 45 1.19 -4.36 5.36
N LYS A 46 -0.12 -4.57 5.61
CA LYS A 46 -1.20 -3.89 4.86
C LYS A 46 -1.09 -2.35 4.87
N GLU A 47 -0.60 -1.77 5.97
CA GLU A 47 -0.38 -0.33 6.09
C GLU A 47 0.70 0.19 5.14
N VAL A 48 1.73 -0.62 4.85
CA VAL A 48 2.76 -0.24 3.87
C VAL A 48 2.14 -0.18 2.47
N ILE A 49 1.25 -1.13 2.14
CA ILE A 49 0.54 -1.15 0.85
C ILE A 49 -0.37 0.08 0.70
N SER A 50 -1.12 0.48 1.73
CA SER A 50 -1.98 1.68 1.64
C SER A 50 -1.16 2.96 1.45
N LYS A 51 -0.01 3.09 2.14
CA LYS A 51 0.93 4.20 1.95
C LYS A 51 1.51 4.25 0.53
N ILE A 52 1.89 3.09 -0.03
CA ILE A 52 2.37 3.00 -1.41
C ILE A 52 1.28 3.48 -2.39
N ILE A 53 0.03 3.03 -2.22
CA ILE A 53 -1.07 3.46 -3.09
C ILE A 53 -1.22 4.98 -3.05
N HIS A 54 -1.23 5.59 -1.86
CA HIS A 54 -1.34 7.05 -1.71
C HIS A 54 -0.20 7.81 -2.41
N GLU A 55 1.04 7.43 -2.10
CA GLU A 55 2.26 8.10 -2.60
C GLU A 55 2.45 8.02 -4.12
N TYR A 56 1.92 6.98 -4.76
CA TYR A 56 1.95 6.82 -6.21
C TYR A 56 0.66 7.27 -6.91
N SER A 57 -0.31 7.80 -6.16
CA SER A 57 -1.55 8.33 -6.73
C SER A 57 -1.42 9.78 -7.17
N SER A 58 -2.43 10.26 -7.90
CA SER A 58 -2.61 11.69 -8.20
C SER A 58 -2.81 12.54 -6.93
N ARG A 59 -3.15 11.91 -5.80
CA ARG A 59 -3.43 12.54 -4.50
C ARG A 59 -2.25 12.53 -3.55
N LYS A 60 -1.06 12.12 -3.99
CA LYS A 60 0.16 12.01 -3.15
C LYS A 60 0.53 13.27 -2.36
N HIS A 61 0.13 14.46 -2.82
CA HIS A 61 0.38 15.73 -2.14
C HIS A 61 -0.71 16.14 -1.14
N ASN A 62 -1.82 15.40 -1.10
CA ASN A 62 -2.88 15.61 -0.13
C ASN A 62 -2.58 14.83 1.16
N GLN A 63 -3.29 15.16 2.23
CA GLN A 63 -3.16 14.47 3.51
C GLN A 63 -3.53 12.98 3.38
N PHE A 64 -2.70 12.13 4.00
CA PHE A 64 -3.00 10.71 4.21
C PHE A 64 -3.41 10.51 5.66
N ILE A 65 -4.70 10.23 5.89
CA ILE A 65 -5.26 10.04 7.23
C ILE A 65 -5.49 8.55 7.44
N ALA A 66 -4.67 7.93 8.29
CA ALA A 66 -4.83 6.54 8.68
C ALA A 66 -5.69 6.44 9.96
N ILE A 67 -6.75 5.65 9.90
CA ILE A 67 -7.66 5.43 11.04
C ILE A 67 -7.67 3.94 11.37
N ASN A 68 -7.33 3.60 12.61
CA ASN A 68 -7.53 2.25 13.14
C ASN A 68 -8.89 2.18 13.83
N THR A 69 -9.88 1.60 13.14
CA THR A 69 -11.25 1.47 13.67
C THR A 69 -11.33 0.61 14.92
N GLY A 70 -10.40 -0.33 15.13
CA GLY A 70 -10.37 -1.18 16.33
C GLY A 70 -9.92 -0.45 17.61
N ALA A 71 -9.36 0.75 17.48
CA ALA A 71 -8.93 1.58 18.62
C ALA A 71 -9.94 2.68 18.97
N ILE A 72 -11.06 2.78 18.23
CA ILE A 72 -12.09 3.81 18.46
C ILE A 72 -13.09 3.27 19.49
N PRO A 73 -13.31 3.96 20.62
CA PRO A 73 -14.34 3.60 21.59
C PRO A 73 -15.74 3.63 20.99
N ALA A 74 -16.64 2.77 21.48
CA ALA A 74 -18.06 2.77 21.12
C ALA A 74 -18.81 3.97 21.73
#